data_AF-A0AAP2D7P4-F1
#
_entry.id   AF-A0AAP2D7P4-F1
#
_cell.length_a   1.000
_cell.length_b   1.000
_cell.length_c   1.000
_cell.angle_alpha   90.00
_cell.angle_beta   90.00
_cell.angle_gamma   90.00
#
_symmetry.space_group_name_H-M   'P 1'
#
loop_
_entity.id
_entity.type
_entity.pdbx_description
1 polymer ?
#
loop_
_entity_poly.entity_id
_entity_poly.type
_entity_poly.pdbx_seq_one_letter_code
_entity_poly.pdbx_strand_id
1 'polypeptide(L)' 'MREIIAKELLYFFFAVITAIPVAFLFLHLLQLDPEHTRMGDDEHVLEVDLMLIGGALGFLGVYVMRLTVWAVKQIVH' A
#
# COMPACT_ATOMS: atom_id res chain seq x y z
N MET A 1 -4.21 -22.14 -16.64
CA MET A 1 -5.22 -21.47 -15.78
C MET A 1 -4.91 -21.62 -14.29
N ARG A 2 -4.76 -22.84 -13.74
CA ARG A 2 -4.43 -23.04 -12.31
C ARG A 2 -3.14 -22.34 -11.86
N GLU A 3 -2.09 -22.41 -12.68
CA GLU A 3 -0.81 -21.74 -12.38
C GLU A 3 -0.90 -20.20 -12.38
N ILE A 4 -1.75 -19.64 -13.24
CA ILE A 4 -1.98 -18.19 -13.31
C ILE A 4 -2.69 -17.74 -12.02
N ILE A 5 -3.72 -18.48 -11.61
CA ILE A 5 -4.46 -18.20 -10.37
C ILE A 5 -3.55 -18.31 -9.14
N ALA A 6 -2.70 -19.33 -9.07
CA ALA A 6 -1.76 -19.50 -7.96
C ALA A 6 -0.74 -18.35 -7.87
N LYS A 7 -0.21 -17.90 -9.01
CA LYS A 7 0.68 -16.73 -9.07
C LYS A 7 -0.05 -15.46 -8.64
N GLU A 8 -1.27 -15.25 -9.12
CA GLU A 8 -2.03 -14.04 -8.79
C GLU A 8 -2.41 -13.99 -7.30
N LEU A 9 -2.74 -15.14 -6.70
CA LEU A 9 -2.99 -15.25 -5.27
C LEU A 9 -1.73 -14.94 -4.45
N LEU A 10 -0.57 -15.41 -4.89
CA LEU A 10 0.71 -15.08 -4.24
C LEU A 10 0.98 -13.57 -4.30
N TYR A 11 0.78 -12.93 -5.45
CA TYR A 11 0.91 -11.47 -5.57
C TYR A 11 -0.10 -10.71 -4.72
N PHE A 12 -1.33 -11.22 -4.59
CA PHE A 12 -2.33 -10.66 -3.71
C PHE A 12 -1.85 -10.68 -2.24
N PHE A 13 -1.33 -11.81 -1.75
CA PHE A 13 -0.77 -11.89 -0.40
C PHE A 13 0.41 -10.94 -0.21
N PHE A 14 1.33 -10.87 -1.18
CA PHE A 14 2.41 -9.89 -1.13
C PHE A 14 1.87 -8.47 -1.07
N ALA A 15 0.90 -8.10 -1.90
CA ALA A 15 0.31 -6.77 -1.90
C ALA A 15 -0.34 -6.43 -0.55
N VAL A 16 -1.06 -7.36 0.06
CA VAL A 16 -1.65 -7.17 1.41
C VAL A 16 -0.59 -7.02 2.49
N ILE A 17 0.44 -7.88 2.49
CA ILE A 17 1.52 -7.81 3.48
C ILE A 17 2.31 -6.50 3.33
N THR A 18 2.54 -6.04 2.10
CA THR A 18 3.30 -4.81 1.83
C THR A 18 2.46 -3.55 2.05
N ALA A 19 1.13 -3.63 1.95
CA ALA A 19 0.24 -2.51 2.21
C ALA A 19 0.37 -1.98 3.65
N ILE A 20 0.55 -2.87 4.63
CA ILE A 20 0.68 -2.50 6.05
C ILE A 20 1.89 -1.58 6.29
N PRO A 21 3.15 -1.97 6.00
CA PRO A 21 4.30 -1.11 6.21
C PRO A 21 4.25 0.15 5.35
N VAL A 22 3.66 0.10 4.15
CA VAL A 22 3.48 1.29 3.31
C VAL A 22 2.47 2.26 3.94
N ALA A 23 1.38 1.78 4.54
CA ALA A 23 0.43 2.62 5.26
C ALA A 23 1.09 3.34 6.45
N PHE A 24 1.87 2.61 7.25
CA PHE A 24 2.64 3.20 8.36
C PHE A 24 3.66 4.23 7.86
N LEU A 25 4.39 3.90 6.80
CA LEU A 25 5.36 4.82 6.21
C LEU A 25 4.67 6.08 5.66
N PHE A 26 3.51 5.92 5.03
CA PHE A 26 2.71 7.03 4.52
C PHE A 26 2.23 7.96 5.65
N LEU A 27 1.69 7.42 6.75
CA LEU A 27 1.32 8.20 7.93
C LEU A 27 2.53 8.90 8.55
N HIS A 28 3.67 8.21 8.66
CA HIS A 28 4.89 8.79 9.20
C HIS A 28 5.41 9.96 8.34
N LEU A 29 5.32 9.85 7.01
CA LEU A 29 5.69 10.92 6.09
C LEU A 29 4.76 12.14 6.18
N LEU A 30 3.50 11.94 6.56
CA LEU A 30 2.53 13.01 6.71
C LEU A 30 2.70 13.79 8.02
N GLN A 31 3.47 13.27 8.99
CA GLN A 31 3.74 13.92 10.28
C GLN A 31 2.47 14.47 10.94
N LEU A 32 1.46 13.61 11.08
CA LEU A 32 0.21 13.95 11.78
C LEU A 32 0.50 14.09 13.27
N ASP A 33 0.99 15.27 13.67
CA ASP A 33 1.11 15.65 15.07
C ASP A 33 -0.26 16.19 15.54
N PRO A 34 -0.77 15.71 16.69
CA PRO A 34 -2.05 16.19 17.21
C PRO A 34 -1.94 17.67 17.59
N GLU A 35 -2.97 18.45 17.26
CA GLU A 35 -2.97 19.90 17.56
C GLU A 35 -3.03 20.14 19.08
N HIS A 36 -3.53 19.16 19.84
CA HIS A 36 -3.68 19.18 21.30
C HIS A 36 -3.06 17.95 21.97
N THR A 37 -2.97 17.95 23.31
CA THR A 37 -2.34 16.86 24.10
C THR A 37 -3.00 15.49 23.94
N ARG A 38 -4.18 15.43 23.33
CA ARG A 38 -4.89 14.21 22.95
C ARG A 38 -5.50 14.42 21.57
N MET A 39 -5.45 13.38 20.74
CA MET A 39 -6.18 13.37 19.49
C MET A 39 -7.67 13.54 19.75
N GLY A 40 -8.29 14.49 19.05
CA GLY A 40 -9.73 14.60 18.99
C GLY A 40 -10.35 13.45 18.20
N ASP A 41 -11.66 13.21 18.37
CA ASP A 41 -12.37 12.16 17.61
C ASP A 41 -12.23 12.37 16.09
N ASP A 42 -12.24 13.62 15.63
CA ASP A 42 -12.09 13.97 14.21
C ASP A 42 -10.68 13.66 13.67
N GLU A 43 -9.63 13.93 14.45
CA GLU A 43 -8.24 13.62 14.09
C GLU A 43 -8.03 12.10 14.01
N HIS A 44 -8.65 11.34 14.91
CA HIS A 44 -8.59 9.89 14.89
C HIS A 44 -9.28 9.30 13.64
N VAL A 45 -10.41 9.88 13.21
CA VAL A 45 -11.07 9.46 11.95
C VAL A 45 -10.14 9.75 10.76
N LEU A 46 -9.54 10.93 10.72
CA LEU A 46 -8.60 11.32 9.66
C LEU A 46 -7.39 10.39 9.60
N GLU A 47 -6.80 10.02 10.73
CA GLU A 47 -5.66 9.11 10.78
C GLU A 47 -6.01 7.73 10.21
N VAL A 48 -7.17 7.18 10.58
CA VAL A 48 -7.63 5.88 10.05
C VAL A 48 -7.87 5.97 8.54
N ASP A 49 -8.50 7.03 8.05
CA ASP A 49 -8.73 7.24 6.62
C ASP A 49 -7.42 7.32 5.84
N LEU A 50 -6.43 8.06 6.36
CA LEU A 50 -5.10 8.16 5.76
C LEU A 50 -4.34 6.83 5.81
N MET A 51 -4.54 6.02 6.86
CA MET A 51 -3.98 4.67 6.94
C MET A 51 -4.56 3.77 5.84
N LEU A 52 -5.88 3.83 5.62
CA LEU A 52 -6.56 3.05 4.58
C LEU A 52 -6.10 3.48 3.18
N ILE A 53 -5.95 4.78 2.95
CA ILE A 53 -5.42 5.33 1.68
C ILE A 53 -3.98 4.87 1.47
N GLY A 54 -3.12 4.99 2.49
CA GLY A 54 -1.73 4.53 2.43
C GLY A 54 -1.62 3.03 2.14
N GLY A 55 -2.49 2.23 2.76
CA GLY A 55 -2.59 0.79 2.49
C GLY A 55 -3.03 0.49 1.05
N ALA A 56 -4.03 1.21 0.54
CA ALA A 56 -4.48 1.08 -0.85
C ALA A 56 -3.37 1.46 -1.84
N LEU A 57 -2.60 2.52 -1.56
CA LEU A 57 -1.44 2.91 -2.37
C LEU A 57 -0.35 1.84 -2.34
N GLY A 58 -0.06 1.24 -1.18
CA GLY A 58 0.88 0.12 -1.07
C GLY A 58 0.43 -1.11 -1.86
N PHE A 59 -0.85 -1.45 -1.78
CA PHE A 59 -1.44 -2.54 -2.56
C PHE A 59 -1.32 -2.28 -4.07
N LEU A 60 -1.73 -1.11 -4.54
CA LEU A 60 -1.64 -0.74 -5.96
C LEU A 60 -0.19 -0.65 -6.44
N GLY A 61 0.71 -0.13 -5.61
CA GLY A 61 2.14 -0.02 -5.91
C GLY A 61 2.78 -1.36 -6.25
N VAL A 62 2.40 -2.45 -5.58
CA VAL A 62 2.88 -3.79 -5.92
C VAL A 62 2.47 -4.21 -7.34
N TYR A 63 1.23 -3.94 -7.75
CA TYR A 63 0.76 -4.25 -9.10
C TYR A 63 1.37 -3.35 -10.16
N VAL A 64 1.56 -2.06 -9.87
CA VAL A 64 2.27 -1.14 -10.76
C VAL A 64 3.72 -1.60 -10.96
N MET A 65 4.43 -1.95 -9.88
CA MET A 65 5.79 -2.47 -9.98
C MET A 65 5.85 -3.75 -10.82
N ARG A 66 4.87 -4.65 -10.68
CA ARG A 66 4.77 -5.84 -11.52
C ARG A 66 4.63 -5.50 -13.01
N LEU A 67 3.76 -4.55 -13.36
CA LEU A 67 3.61 -4.10 -14.75
C LEU A 67 4.90 -3.50 -15.28
N THR A 68 5.61 -2.70 -14.48
CA THR A 68 6.91 -2.13 -14.84
C THR A 68 7.96 -3.21 -15.10
N VAL A 69 8.08 -4.19 -14.20
CA VAL A 69 9.02 -5.32 -14.36
C VAL A 69 8.71 -6.12 -15.64
N TRP A 70 7.43 -6.32 -15.93
CA TRP A 70 7.01 -7.00 -17.17
C TRP A 70 7.38 -6.18 -18.41
N ALA A 71 7.08 -4.87 -18.43
CA ALA A 71 7.43 -3.99 -19.54
C ALA A 71 8.94 -3.92 -19.77
N VAL A 72 9.75 -3.80 -18.71
CA VAL A 72 11.21 -3.80 -18.81
C VAL A 72 11.72 -5.12 -19.40
N LYS A 73 11.17 -6.27 -18.98
CA LYS A 73 11.53 -7.56 -19.56
C LYS A 73 11.22 -7.67 -21.05
N GLN A 74 10.18 -6.99 -21.54
CA GLN A 74 9.87 -6.97 -22.98
C GLN A 74 10.79 -6.07 -23.79
N ILE A 75 11.43 -5.08 -23.16
CA ILE A 75 12.36 -4.16 -23.84
C ILE A 75 13.76 -4.75 -23.88
N VAL A 76 14.15 -5.46 -22.81
CA VAL A 76 15.51 -6.05 -22.65
C VAL A 76 15.64 -7.41 -23.36
N HIS A 77 14.55 -8.01 -23.82
CA HIS A 77 14.51 -9.29 -24.54
C HIS A 77 13.96 -9.08 -25.95
#